data_AF-A0A195F728-F1
#
_entry.id   AF-A0A195F728-F1
#
_cell.length_a   1.000
_cell.length_b   1.000
_cell.length_c   1.000
_cell.angle_alpha   90.00
_cell.angle_beta   90.00
_cell.angle_gamma   90.00
#
_symmetry.space_group_name_H-M   'P 1'
#
loop_
_entity.id
_entity.type
_entity.pdbx_description
1 polymer ?
#
loop_
_entity_poly.entity_id
_entity_poly.type
_entity_poly.pdbx_seq_one_letter_code
_entity_poly.pdbx_strand_id
1 'polypeptide(L)' 'MAEGEQKLTGLAKHFNSQTNYGRRNVTVATYAGIGVIALYFFVRSKTKKT' A
#
# COMPACT_ATOMS: atom_id res chain seq x y z
N MET A 1 -14.33 -5.82 -26.63
CA MET A 1 -13.99 -7.21 -26.22
C MET A 1 -13.79 -7.17 -24.71
N ALA A 2 -14.73 -7.73 -23.95
CA ALA A 2 -14.66 -7.81 -22.50
C ALA A 2 -13.71 -8.95 -22.12
N GLU A 3 -12.41 -8.66 -22.18
CA GLU A 3 -11.35 -9.64 -21.96
C GLU A 3 -11.10 -9.79 -20.47
N GLY A 4 -11.71 -10.81 -19.87
CA GLY A 4 -11.35 -11.32 -18.56
C GLY A 4 -11.67 -10.40 -17.39
N GLU A 5 -12.85 -10.57 -16.79
CA GLU A 5 -12.90 -10.55 -15.33
C GLU A 5 -11.96 -11.67 -14.84
N GLN A 6 -10.65 -11.39 -14.80
CA GLN A 6 -9.73 -12.21 -14.03
C GLN A 6 -10.32 -12.18 -12.64
N LYS A 7 -10.88 -13.32 -12.22
CA LYS A 7 -11.48 -13.52 -10.91
C LYS A 7 -10.34 -13.46 -9.90
N LEU A 8 -9.85 -12.25 -9.66
CA LEU A 8 -8.77 -11.96 -8.74
C LEU A 8 -9.31 -12.33 -7.36
N THR A 9 -8.74 -13.36 -6.76
CA THR A 9 -9.13 -13.87 -5.45
C THR A 9 -8.09 -13.47 -4.40
N GLY A 10 -8.50 -13.50 -3.14
CA GLY A 10 -7.62 -13.17 -2.01
C GLY A 10 -7.04 -11.75 -2.09
N LEU A 11 -5.75 -11.61 -1.78
CA LEU A 11 -5.06 -10.32 -1.73
C LEU A 11 -4.98 -9.65 -3.10
N ALA A 12 -4.87 -10.43 -4.18
CA ALA A 12 -4.84 -9.90 -5.54
C ALA A 12 -6.17 -9.20 -5.93
N LYS A 13 -7.28 -9.51 -5.25
CA LYS A 13 -8.54 -8.77 -5.44
C LYS A 13 -8.44 -7.31 -4.99
N HIS A 14 -7.71 -7.09 -3.90
CA HIS A 14 -7.61 -5.79 -3.24
C HIS A 14 -6.35 -5.02 -3.64
N PHE A 15 -5.27 -5.70 -4.00
CA PHE A 15 -4.00 -5.10 -4.39
C PHE A 15 -3.63 -5.61 -5.79
N ASN A 16 -4.14 -4.92 -6.81
CA ASN A 16 -3.83 -5.20 -8.22
C ASN A 16 -3.68 -3.90 -9.01
N SER A 17 -3.02 -3.98 -10.16
CA SER A 17 -2.83 -2.86 -11.07
C SER A 17 -3.96 -2.71 -12.11
N GLN A 18 -4.89 -3.66 -12.18
CA GLN A 18 -5.83 -3.78 -13.30
C GLN A 18 -7.17 -3.07 -13.03
N THR A 19 -7.64 -3.07 -11.79
CA THR A 19 -8.92 -2.43 -11.40
C THR A 19 -8.66 -1.10 -10.70
N ASN A 20 -9.59 -0.14 -10.84
CA ASN A 20 -9.48 1.16 -10.16
C ASN A 20 -9.42 1.00 -8.63
N TYR A 21 -10.16 0.03 -8.07
CA TYR A 21 -10.13 -0.30 -6.65
C TYR A 21 -8.77 -0.88 -6.20
N GLY A 22 -8.22 -1.81 -6.97
CA GLY A 22 -6.90 -2.38 -6.71
C GLY A 22 -5.80 -1.32 -6.70
N ARG A 23 -5.80 -0.46 -7.73
CA ARG A 23 -4.82 0.62 -7.90
C ARG A 23 -4.87 1.60 -6.73
N ARG A 24 -6.06 2.01 -6.31
CA ARG A 24 -6.24 2.90 -5.15
C ARG A 24 -5.66 2.29 -3.87
N ASN A 25 -5.94 1.02 -3.59
CA ASN A 25 -5.45 0.38 -2.37
C ASN A 25 -3.92 0.25 -2.34
N VAL A 26 -3.30 -0.08 -3.47
CA VAL A 26 -1.83 -0.11 -3.59
C VAL A 26 -1.26 1.28 -3.32
N THR A 27 -1.83 2.33 -3.93
CA THR A 27 -1.37 3.71 -3.71
C THR A 27 -1.50 4.14 -2.24
N VAL A 28 -2.65 3.86 -1.61
CA VAL A 28 -2.88 4.18 -0.18
C VAL A 28 -1.91 3.41 0.70
N ALA A 29 -1.70 2.12 0.43
CA ALA A 29 -0.75 1.30 1.20
C ALA A 29 0.69 1.82 1.07
N THR A 30 1.10 2.27 -0.12
CA THR A 30 2.42 2.86 -0.33
C THR A 30 2.61 4.14 0.48
N TYR A 31 1.66 5.08 0.42
CA TYR A 31 1.77 6.34 1.18
C TYR A 31 1.69 6.10 2.69
N ALA A 32 0.81 5.21 3.14
CA ALA A 32 0.73 4.83 4.55
C ALA A 32 2.05 4.17 5.01
N GLY A 33 2.61 3.26 4.22
CA GLY A 33 3.89 2.59 4.52
C GLY A 33 5.04 3.57 4.65
N ILE A 34 5.19 4.50 3.69
CA ILE A 34 6.21 5.56 3.77
C ILE A 34 6.00 6.42 5.02
N GLY A 35 4.76 6.81 5.31
CA GLY A 35 4.42 7.61 6.49
C GLY A 35 4.79 6.90 7.80
N VAL A 36 4.52 5.60 7.92
CA VAL A 36 4.88 4.79 9.09
C VAL A 36 6.40 4.66 9.22
N ILE A 37 7.11 4.42 8.12
CA ILE A 37 8.58 4.34 8.13
C ILE A 37 9.18 5.68 8.58
N ALA A 38 8.71 6.79 8.02
CA ALA A 38 9.15 8.12 8.40
C ALA A 38 8.86 8.43 9.88
N LEU A 39 7.66 8.07 10.36
CA LEU A 39 7.28 8.22 11.77
C LEU A 39 8.18 7.38 12.69
N TYR A 40 8.47 6.14 12.31
CA TYR A 40 9.39 5.27 13.04
C TYR A 40 10.78 5.92 13.17
N PHE A 41 11.34 6.43 12.08
CA PHE A 41 12.63 7.12 12.12
C PHE A 41 12.58 8.41 12.94
N PHE A 42 11.48 9.17 12.87
CA PHE A 42 11.29 10.37 13.67
C PHE A 42 11.28 10.07 15.17
N VAL A 43 10.48 9.08 15.60
CA VAL A 43 10.43 8.63 17.00
C VAL A 43 11.78 8.05 17.44
N ARG A 44 12.41 7.22 16.59
CA ARG A 44 13.73 6.63 16.85
C ARG A 44 14.85 7.68 16.96
N SER A 45 14.81 8.74 16.16
CA SER A 45 15.79 9.83 16.22
C SER A 45 15.69 10.60 17.53
N LYS A 46 14.49 10.76 18.09
CA LYS A 46 14.30 11.41 19.40
C LYS A 46 14.76 10.58 20.59
N THR A 47 14.72 9.25 20.51
CA THR A 47 15.22 8.39 21.60
C THR A 47 16.75 8.24 21.62
N LYS A 48 17.46 8.57 20.53
CA LYS A 48 18.93 8.60 20.46
C LYS A 48 19.51 10.00 20.76
N LYS A 49 18.91 10.71 21.71
CA LYS A 49 19.48 11.92 22.31
C LYS A 49 19.95 11.56 23.72
N THR A 50 21.03 10.79 23.78
CA THR A 50 21.80 10.50 25.00
C THR A 50 23.25 10.37 24.56
#